data_AF-D0IQM6-F1
#
_entry.id   AF-D0IQM6-F1
#
_cell.length_a   1.000
_cell.length_b   1.000
_cell.length_c   1.000
_cell.angle_alpha   90.00
_cell.angle_beta   90.00
_cell.angle_gamma   90.00
#
_symmetry.space_group_name_H-M   'P 1'
#
loop_
_entity.id
_entity.type
_entity.pdbx_description
1 polymer ?
#
loop_
_entity_poly.entity_id
_entity_poly.type
_entity_poly.pdbx_seq_one_letter_code
_entity_poly.pdbx_strand_id
1 'polypeptide(L)'
;MLSMLQEKRPLKRTRLGPPDIYPQDAKQREDELTPTNVKHGFTTTPPLSDEFGTAHNSNVNASKVSAFFSGVLAKKEELMTLPDTGRKKQQINCKDNFWPVSPRRKCTVDAWFKDLAGNKPLLSLAKRAPSFNKKEEIFITLCENQVNMQRATWFIKH
;
A
#
# COMPACT_ATOMS: atom_id res chain seq x y z
N MET A 1 -4.06 -25.50 -0.82
CA MET A 1 -5.30 -24.68 -0.88
C MET A 1 -4.97 -23.22 -0.61
N LEU A 2 -4.39 -22.51 -1.59
CA LEU A 2 -4.08 -21.08 -1.52
C LEU A 2 -4.75 -20.41 -2.73
N SER A 3 -6.00 -19.96 -2.59
CA SER A 3 -6.65 -19.06 -3.59
C SER A 3 -7.98 -18.44 -3.11
N MET A 4 -8.29 -18.43 -1.81
CA MET A 4 -9.57 -17.88 -1.30
C MET A 4 -9.49 -16.39 -0.94
N LEU A 5 -8.67 -15.62 -1.67
CA LEU A 5 -8.58 -14.17 -1.52
C LEU A 5 -8.41 -13.54 -2.91
N GLN A 6 -9.41 -13.71 -3.77
CA GLN A 6 -9.61 -12.80 -4.88
C GLN A 6 -9.86 -11.43 -4.23
N GLU A 7 -8.83 -10.58 -4.22
CA GLU A 7 -8.89 -9.31 -3.53
C GLU A 7 -10.12 -8.55 -4.01
N LYS A 8 -10.99 -8.12 -3.09
CA LYS A 8 -12.19 -7.28 -3.35
C LYS A 8 -11.81 -5.88 -3.86
N ARG A 9 -10.73 -5.77 -4.64
CA ARG A 9 -10.26 -4.54 -5.24
C ARG A 9 -11.32 -4.13 -6.27
N PRO A 10 -11.91 -2.94 -6.11
CA PRO A 10 -12.83 -2.42 -7.11
C PRO A 10 -12.14 -2.40 -8.47
N LEU A 11 -12.90 -2.64 -9.53
CA LEU A 11 -12.42 -2.33 -10.87
C LEU A 11 -12.07 -0.83 -10.90
N LYS A 12 -11.07 -0.43 -11.71
CA LYS A 12 -10.60 0.97 -11.76
C LYS A 12 -11.70 2.00 -12.08
N ARG A 13 -12.88 1.55 -12.52
CA ARG A 13 -14.05 2.40 -12.73
C ARG A 13 -14.80 2.54 -11.40
N THR A 14 -14.79 3.75 -10.84
CA THR A 14 -15.33 4.11 -9.51
C THR A 14 -16.77 3.69 -9.21
N ARG A 15 -17.56 3.32 -10.23
CA ARG A 15 -18.97 2.89 -10.08
C ARG A 15 -19.17 1.39 -10.12
N LEU A 16 -18.19 0.65 -10.60
CA LEU A 16 -18.28 -0.81 -10.65
C LEU A 16 -17.71 -1.32 -9.33
N GLY A 17 -18.53 -2.01 -8.56
CA GLY A 17 -18.15 -2.60 -7.29
C GLY A 17 -17.08 -3.69 -7.48
N PRO A 18 -17.01 -4.66 -6.54
CA PRO A 18 -16.24 -5.86 -6.78
C PRO A 18 -16.65 -6.52 -8.11
N PRO A 19 -15.74 -7.22 -8.79
CA PRO A 19 -16.09 -7.99 -9.98
C PRO A 19 -17.32 -8.87 -9.73
N ASP A 20 -18.20 -8.95 -10.72
CA ASP A 20 -19.44 -9.73 -10.69
C ASP A 20 -20.48 -9.27 -9.65
N ILE A 21 -20.31 -8.09 -9.04
CA ILE A 21 -21.28 -7.48 -8.12
C ILE A 21 -21.82 -6.17 -8.71
N TYR A 22 -23.13 -6.14 -8.94
CA TYR A 22 -23.87 -4.99 -9.47
C TYR A 22 -24.96 -4.59 -8.48
N PRO A 23 -24.68 -3.62 -7.59
CA PRO A 23 -25.70 -3.07 -6.70
C PRO A 23 -26.82 -2.38 -7.49
N GLN A 24 -28.04 -2.39 -6.94
CA GLN A 24 -29.12 -1.56 -7.46
C GLN A 24 -28.83 -0.08 -7.16
N ASP A 25 -29.13 0.78 -8.12
CA ASP A 25 -28.93 2.23 -8.05
C ASP A 25 -30.29 2.93 -8.03
N ALA A 26 -30.46 3.96 -7.21
CA ALA A 26 -31.72 4.73 -7.16
C ALA A 26 -32.07 5.49 -8.46
N LYS A 27 -31.22 5.40 -9.49
CA LYS A 27 -31.39 6.03 -10.81
C LYS A 27 -31.33 4.99 -11.93
N GLN A 28 -31.81 3.78 -11.67
CA GLN A 28 -31.91 2.78 -12.72
C GLN A 28 -32.97 3.19 -13.74
N ARG A 29 -32.65 2.99 -15.02
CA ARG A 29 -33.56 3.33 -16.14
C ARG A 29 -34.85 2.53 -16.11
N GLU A 30 -34.84 1.35 -15.48
CA GLU A 30 -36.03 0.51 -15.30
C GLU A 30 -37.06 1.14 -14.36
N ASP A 31 -36.62 1.99 -13.42
CA ASP A 31 -37.48 2.71 -12.47
C ASP A 31 -38.09 3.99 -13.06
N GLU A 32 -37.68 4.40 -14.27
CA GLU A 32 -38.21 5.58 -14.93
C GLU A 32 -39.63 5.33 -15.46
N LEU A 33 -40.63 5.96 -14.84
CA LEU A 33 -42.05 5.87 -15.20
C LEU A 33 -42.39 6.70 -16.46
N THR A 34 -41.70 6.45 -17.57
CA THR A 34 -42.04 7.05 -18.86
C THR A 34 -43.37 6.49 -19.40
N PRO A 35 -44.13 7.25 -20.22
CA PRO A 35 -45.38 6.75 -20.79
C PRO A 35 -45.22 5.42 -21.54
N THR A 36 -44.09 5.24 -22.22
CA THR A 36 -43.75 4.00 -22.92
C THR A 36 -43.51 2.85 -21.96
N ASN A 37 -42.69 3.04 -20.92
CA ASN A 37 -42.39 1.99 -19.94
C ASN A 37 -43.64 1.58 -19.15
N VAL A 38 -44.51 2.54 -18.82
CA VAL A 38 -45.77 2.27 -18.11
C VAL A 38 -46.74 1.47 -19.00
N LYS A 39 -46.80 1.78 -20.29
CA LYS A 39 -47.74 1.14 -21.23
C LYS A 39 -47.25 -0.22 -21.75
N HIS A 40 -45.95 -0.37 -21.95
CA HIS A 40 -45.35 -1.51 -22.65
C HIS A 40 -44.35 -2.31 -21.82
N GLY A 41 -44.05 -1.86 -20.60
CA GLY A 41 -42.98 -2.42 -19.78
C GLY A 41 -41.59 -1.91 -20.20
N PHE A 42 -40.62 -2.04 -19.30
CA PHE A 42 -39.22 -1.80 -19.62
C PHE A 42 -38.67 -2.96 -20.47
N THR A 43 -37.96 -2.64 -21.56
CA THR A 43 -37.35 -3.66 -22.44
C THR A 43 -35.84 -3.47 -22.47
N THR A 44 -35.08 -4.53 -22.21
CA THR A 44 -33.63 -4.56 -22.39
C THR A 44 -33.30 -4.93 -23.83
N THR A 45 -32.72 -3.99 -24.59
CA THR A 45 -32.15 -4.31 -25.90
C THR A 45 -30.76 -4.90 -25.69
N PRO A 46 -30.47 -6.11 -26.19
CA PRO A 46 -29.12 -6.65 -26.17
C PRO A 46 -28.14 -5.65 -26.80
N PRO A 47 -26.95 -5.44 -26.20
CA PRO A 47 -25.96 -4.51 -26.74
C PRO A 47 -25.33 -5.03 -28.03
N LEU A 48 -25.47 -6.33 -28.32
CA LEU A 48 -24.92 -7.00 -29.49
C LEU A 48 -26.06 -7.48 -30.38
N SER A 49 -25.96 -7.22 -31.68
CA SER A 49 -26.94 -7.66 -32.67
C SER A 49 -26.91 -9.17 -32.93
N ASP A 50 -25.76 -9.81 -32.70
CA ASP A 50 -25.52 -11.23 -32.96
C ASP A 50 -25.22 -11.99 -31.65
N GLU A 51 -26.10 -11.84 -30.67
CA GLU A 51 -25.95 -12.47 -29.35
C GLU A 51 -25.98 -14.01 -29.43
N PHE A 52 -26.72 -14.57 -30.39
CA PHE A 52 -26.90 -16.01 -30.58
C PHE A 52 -25.99 -16.61 -31.67
N GLY A 53 -25.07 -15.82 -32.22
CA GLY A 53 -24.16 -16.23 -33.29
C GLY A 53 -23.00 -17.10 -32.81
N THR A 54 -22.18 -17.56 -33.78
CA THR A 54 -20.95 -18.29 -33.51
C THR A 54 -19.71 -17.49 -33.92
N ALA A 55 -18.68 -17.51 -33.08
CA ALA A 55 -17.39 -16.91 -33.40
C ALA A 55 -16.51 -17.80 -34.32
N HIS A 56 -17.08 -18.79 -35.01
CA HIS A 56 -16.34 -19.72 -35.87
C HIS A 56 -15.46 -19.02 -36.92
N ASN A 57 -15.92 -17.90 -37.46
CA ASN A 57 -15.19 -17.12 -38.47
C ASN A 57 -14.33 -16.00 -37.85
N SER A 58 -14.14 -16.00 -36.53
CA SER A 58 -13.31 -15.00 -35.85
C SER A 58 -11.82 -15.20 -36.17
N ASN A 59 -11.11 -14.10 -36.41
CA ASN A 59 -9.68 -14.12 -36.71
C ASN A 59 -8.83 -14.11 -35.42
N VAL A 60 -9.09 -15.05 -34.53
CA VAL A 60 -8.35 -15.27 -33.28
C VAL A 60 -7.56 -16.56 -33.42
N ASN A 61 -6.25 -16.50 -33.19
CA ASN A 61 -5.39 -17.68 -33.21
C ASN A 61 -4.62 -17.78 -31.88
N ALA A 62 -4.16 -18.99 -31.56
CA ALA A 62 -3.45 -19.27 -30.31
C ALA A 62 -2.20 -18.39 -30.13
N SER A 63 -1.51 -18.06 -31.21
CA SER A 63 -0.31 -17.20 -31.17
C SER A 63 -0.63 -15.78 -30.72
N LYS A 64 -1.68 -15.15 -31.27
CA LYS A 64 -2.15 -13.81 -30.88
C LYS A 64 -2.57 -13.79 -29.41
N VAL A 65 -3.30 -14.82 -28.97
CA VAL A 65 -3.75 -14.96 -27.57
C VAL A 65 -2.55 -15.12 -26.64
N SER A 66 -1.61 -16.00 -26.98
CA SER A 66 -0.40 -16.24 -26.18
C SER A 66 0.47 -14.98 -26.07
N ALA A 67 0.67 -14.26 -27.17
CA ALA A 67 1.42 -13.01 -27.19
C ALA A 67 0.76 -11.93 -26.31
N PHE A 68 -0.57 -11.80 -26.39
CA PHE A 68 -1.32 -10.87 -25.57
C PHE A 68 -1.20 -11.20 -24.07
N PHE A 69 -1.44 -12.45 -23.69
CA PHE A 69 -1.32 -12.88 -22.29
C PHE A 69 0.09 -12.71 -21.74
N SER A 70 1.11 -13.03 -22.54
CA SER A 70 2.52 -12.81 -22.17
C SER A 70 2.78 -11.33 -21.89
N GLY A 71 2.27 -10.42 -22.73
CA GLY A 71 2.37 -8.97 -22.50
C GLY A 71 1.68 -8.51 -21.22
N VAL A 72 0.49 -9.06 -20.91
CA VAL A 72 -0.23 -8.77 -19.65
C VAL A 72 0.59 -9.23 -18.44
N LEU A 73 1.16 -10.43 -18.48
CA LEU A 73 1.98 -10.97 -17.40
C LEU A 73 3.24 -10.15 -17.18
N ALA A 74 3.96 -9.80 -18.26
CA ALA A 74 5.14 -8.94 -18.19
C ALA A 74 4.79 -7.58 -17.57
N LYS A 75 3.67 -6.97 -17.96
CA LYS A 75 3.26 -5.68 -17.38
C LYS A 75 2.85 -5.80 -15.91
N LYS A 76 2.21 -6.92 -15.54
CA LYS A 76 1.87 -7.21 -14.14
C LYS A 76 3.14 -7.33 -13.30
N GLU A 77 4.15 -8.05 -13.79
CA GLU A 77 5.44 -8.21 -13.12
C GLU A 77 6.18 -6.86 -12.98
N GLU A 78 6.24 -6.05 -14.03
CA GLU A 78 6.81 -4.71 -13.99
C GLU A 78 6.15 -3.82 -12.91
N LEU A 79 4.84 -3.92 -12.73
CA LEU A 79 4.11 -3.13 -11.73
C LEU A 79 4.18 -3.72 -10.31
N MET A 80 4.37 -5.03 -10.18
CA MET A 80 4.50 -5.71 -8.87
C MET A 80 5.93 -5.67 -8.33
N THR A 81 6.91 -5.38 -9.18
CA THR A 81 8.29 -5.19 -8.76
C THR A 81 8.48 -3.76 -8.27
N LEU A 82 9.06 -3.61 -7.08
CA LEU A 82 9.52 -2.30 -6.61
C LEU A 82 10.59 -1.83 -7.61
N PRO A 83 10.43 -0.64 -8.24
CA PRO A 83 11.42 -0.15 -9.17
C PRO A 83 12.75 -0.02 -8.44
N ASP A 84 13.80 -0.65 -8.97
CA ASP A 84 15.14 -0.38 -8.51
C ASP A 84 15.46 1.07 -8.88
N THR A 85 15.44 1.96 -7.89
CA THR A 85 15.80 3.36 -8.06
C THR A 85 17.31 3.45 -8.25
N GLY A 86 17.83 2.89 -9.34
CA GLY A 86 19.25 2.66 -9.59
C GLY A 86 20.15 3.90 -9.62
N ARG A 87 19.65 5.11 -9.33
CA ARG A 87 20.43 6.36 -9.26
C ARG A 87 19.94 7.40 -8.23
N LYS A 88 19.27 6.99 -7.17
CA LYS A 88 19.27 7.76 -5.93
C LYS A 88 19.59 6.77 -4.82
N LYS A 89 20.58 7.08 -3.97
CA LYS A 89 20.81 6.42 -2.66
C LYS A 89 19.50 5.78 -2.22
N GLN A 90 19.50 4.48 -1.93
CA GLN A 90 18.33 3.79 -1.35
C GLN A 90 17.54 4.79 -0.54
N GLN A 91 16.38 5.18 -1.05
CA GLN A 91 15.42 5.93 -0.26
C GLN A 91 14.66 4.90 0.59
N ILE A 92 15.39 3.95 1.22
CA ILE A 92 15.11 3.75 2.64
C ILE A 92 15.21 5.17 3.15
N ASN A 93 14.07 5.74 3.52
CA ASN A 93 14.11 7.04 4.12
C ASN A 93 14.84 6.84 5.45
N CYS A 94 16.18 6.90 5.44
CA CYS A 94 17.00 6.79 6.64
C CYS A 94 16.63 7.94 7.59
N LYS A 95 15.94 8.98 7.10
CA LYS A 95 15.38 10.05 7.90
C LYS A 95 14.02 9.74 8.51
N ASP A 96 13.31 8.66 8.17
CA ASP A 96 11.93 8.53 8.65
C ASP A 96 11.81 8.09 10.10
N ASN A 97 12.81 7.36 10.63
CA ASN A 97 12.65 6.79 11.95
C ASN A 97 13.53 7.43 13.01
N PHE A 98 14.76 7.88 12.71
CA PHE A 98 15.66 8.44 13.72
C PHE A 98 15.97 9.92 13.45
N TRP A 99 15.51 10.78 14.37
CA TRP A 99 15.55 12.22 14.31
C TRP A 99 16.37 12.73 15.50
N PRO A 100 17.69 12.96 15.31
CA PRO A 100 18.53 13.58 16.32
C PRO A 100 18.04 15.00 16.61
N VAL A 101 17.87 15.33 17.87
CA VAL A 101 17.45 16.65 18.34
C VAL A 101 18.52 17.17 19.30
N SER A 102 18.93 18.43 19.11
CA SER A 102 19.85 19.08 20.04
C SER A 102 19.24 19.13 21.45
N PRO A 103 19.93 18.60 22.47
CA PRO A 103 19.39 18.55 23.82
C PRO A 103 19.19 19.97 24.36
N ARG A 104 17.93 20.34 24.64
CA ARG A 104 17.59 21.68 25.14
C ARG A 104 17.72 21.81 26.66
N ARG A 105 17.57 20.71 27.43
CA ARG A 105 17.63 20.69 28.90
C ARG A 105 18.12 19.33 29.40
N LYS A 106 19.01 19.30 30.41
CA LYS A 106 19.55 18.05 31.01
C LYS A 106 18.45 17.08 31.47
N CYS A 107 17.43 17.59 32.15
CA CYS A 107 16.28 16.79 32.62
C CYS A 107 15.53 16.06 31.48
N THR A 108 15.44 16.66 30.29
CA THR A 108 14.77 16.01 29.13
C THR A 108 15.60 14.90 28.52
N VAL A 109 16.93 15.01 28.60
CA VAL A 109 17.87 13.96 28.16
C VAL A 109 17.80 12.78 29.12
N ASP A 110 17.86 13.04 30.43
CA ASP A 110 17.77 11.99 31.45
C ASP A 110 16.44 11.22 31.37
N ALA A 111 15.32 11.91 31.17
CA ALA A 111 14.03 11.27 30.97
C ALA A 111 14.02 10.38 29.71
N TRP A 112 14.63 10.83 28.61
CA TRP A 112 14.73 10.04 27.39
C TRP A 112 15.61 8.80 27.58
N PHE A 113 16.70 8.90 28.33
CA PHE A 113 17.55 7.73 28.61
C PHE A 113 16.93 6.76 29.62
N LYS A 114 16.13 7.23 30.57
CA LYS A 114 15.28 6.34 31.41
C LYS A 114 14.26 5.59 30.57
N ASP A 115 13.68 6.26 29.60
CA ASP A 115 12.78 5.64 28.63
C ASP A 115 13.48 4.64 27.70
N LEU A 116 14.73 4.95 27.33
CA LEU A 116 15.60 4.02 26.60
C LEU A 116 16.01 2.83 27.47
N ALA A 117 16.22 2.97 28.78
CA ALA A 117 16.51 1.85 29.67
C ALA A 117 15.28 0.95 29.88
N GLY A 118 14.08 1.53 29.86
CA GLY A 118 12.81 0.82 29.99
C GLY A 118 12.29 0.18 28.70
N ASN A 119 10.98 -0.06 28.67
CA ASN A 119 10.29 -0.80 27.60
C ASN A 119 9.62 0.10 26.56
N LYS A 120 9.95 1.40 26.49
CA LYS A 120 9.33 2.27 25.48
C LYS A 120 9.71 1.80 24.06
N PRO A 121 8.77 1.76 23.10
CA PRO A 121 9.06 1.34 21.74
C PRO A 121 10.13 2.21 21.07
N LEU A 122 11.10 1.59 20.40
CA LEU A 122 12.21 2.30 19.76
C LEU A 122 11.74 3.28 18.68
N LEU A 123 10.69 2.93 17.92
CA LEU A 123 10.08 3.81 16.92
C LEU A 123 9.55 5.12 17.51
N SER A 124 9.11 5.10 18.77
CA SER A 124 8.67 6.30 19.48
C SER A 124 9.86 7.17 19.90
N LEU A 125 10.90 6.53 20.45
CA LEU A 125 12.11 7.21 20.94
C LEU A 125 12.93 7.85 19.82
N ALA A 126 12.97 7.17 18.68
CA ALA A 126 13.75 7.57 17.52
C ALA A 126 13.32 8.93 16.96
N LYS A 127 12.08 9.37 17.16
CA LYS A 127 11.59 10.70 16.71
C LYS A 127 12.20 11.91 17.44
N ARG A 128 12.84 11.71 18.59
CA ARG A 128 13.42 12.78 19.41
C ARG A 128 14.70 12.31 20.12
N ALA A 129 15.57 11.64 19.39
CA ALA A 129 16.80 11.09 19.94
C ALA A 129 17.78 12.22 20.33
N PRO A 130 18.35 12.26 21.55
CA PRO A 130 19.34 13.28 21.91
C PRO A 130 20.60 13.20 21.04
N SER A 131 21.07 14.34 20.51
CA SER A 131 22.34 14.41 19.78
C SER A 131 23.51 14.77 20.70
N PHE A 132 24.65 14.11 20.53
CA PHE A 132 25.88 14.39 21.29
C PHE A 132 27.01 14.83 20.35
N ASN A 133 27.84 15.77 20.80
CA ASN A 133 29.00 16.23 20.04
C ASN A 133 30.21 15.30 20.24
N LYS A 134 30.34 14.69 21.42
CA LYS A 134 31.42 13.75 21.76
C LYS A 134 30.84 12.36 21.95
N LYS A 135 31.42 11.36 21.27
CA LYS A 135 30.98 9.96 21.39
C LYS A 135 31.19 9.39 22.79
N GLU A 136 32.19 9.86 23.52
CA GLU A 136 32.49 9.42 24.89
C GLU A 136 31.36 9.75 25.86
N GLU A 137 30.70 10.90 25.70
CA GLU A 137 29.56 11.31 26.54
C GLU A 137 28.36 10.35 26.38
N ILE A 138 28.20 9.74 25.20
CA ILE A 138 27.15 8.75 24.95
C ILE A 138 27.35 7.51 25.82
N PHE A 139 28.57 6.98 25.87
CA PHE A 139 28.87 5.78 26.65
C PHE A 139 28.65 6.00 28.14
N ILE A 140 29.11 7.15 28.66
CA ILE A 140 28.89 7.52 30.07
C ILE A 140 27.39 7.60 30.38
N THR A 141 26.62 8.30 29.55
CA THR A 141 25.17 8.49 29.76
C THR A 141 24.39 7.17 29.71
N LEU A 142 24.76 6.27 28.80
CA LEU A 142 24.15 4.93 28.70
C LEU A 142 24.41 4.09 29.96
N CYS A 143 25.63 4.14 30.48
CA CYS A 143 26.02 3.43 31.71
C CYS A 143 25.32 4.02 32.94
N GLU A 144 25.29 5.35 33.08
CA GLU A 144 24.61 6.04 34.19
C GLU A 144 23.11 5.72 34.24
N ASN A 145 22.46 5.59 33.08
CA ASN A 145 21.05 5.26 32.98
C ASN A 145 20.76 3.74 32.94
N GLN A 146 21.77 2.88 33.10
CA GLN A 146 21.64 1.42 33.12
C GLN A 146 20.90 0.86 31.89
N VAL A 147 21.18 1.43 30.71
CA VAL A 147 20.55 0.98 29.46
C VAL A 147 21.07 -0.40 29.08
N ASN A 148 20.18 -1.34 28.77
CA ASN A 148 20.59 -2.68 28.35
C ASN A 148 21.38 -2.67 27.03
N MET A 149 22.18 -3.72 26.81
CA MET A 149 23.12 -3.78 25.70
C MET A 149 22.44 -3.71 24.31
N GLN A 150 21.27 -4.34 24.14
CA GLN A 150 20.56 -4.34 22.87
C GLN A 150 20.11 -2.94 22.48
N ARG A 151 19.56 -2.18 23.43
CA ARG A 151 19.02 -0.83 23.21
C ARG A 151 20.13 0.21 23.13
N ALA A 152 21.21 0.05 23.90
CA ALA A 152 22.44 0.82 23.75
C ALA A 152 23.05 0.63 22.35
N THR A 153 23.17 -0.62 21.89
CA THR A 153 23.68 -0.93 20.54
C THR A 153 22.80 -0.33 19.45
N TRP A 154 21.48 -0.39 19.61
CA TRP A 154 20.55 0.28 18.69
C TRP A 154 20.82 1.78 18.60
N PHE A 155 21.00 2.46 19.73
CA PHE A 155 21.27 3.90 19.77
C PHE A 155 22.64 4.26 19.18
N ILE A 156 23.68 3.44 19.41
CA ILE A 156 25.05 3.71 18.91
C ILE A 156 25.16 3.47 17.40
N LYS A 157 24.38 2.53 16.84
CA LYS A 157 24.42 2.17 15.41
C LYS A 157 23.59 3.09 14.52
N HIS A 158 22.69 3.91 15.09
CA HIS A 158 21.91 4.93 14.38
C HIS A 158 22.56 6.31 14.50
#